data_AF-A0A6S7FC93-F1
#
_entry.id   AF-A0A6S7FC93-F1
#
_cell.length_a   1.000
_cell.length_b   1.000
_cell.length_c   1.000
_cell.angle_alpha   90.00
_cell.angle_beta   90.00
_cell.angle_gamma   90.00
#
_symmetry.space_group_name_H-M   'P 1'
#
loop_
_entity.id
_entity.type
_entity.pdbx_description
1 polymer ?
#
loop_
_entity_poly.entity_id
_entity_poly.type
_entity_poly.pdbx_seq_one_letter_code
_entity_poly.pdbx_strand_id
1 'polypeptide(L)'
;MAVNLEDYFRTIFEDKLLVKMPEREDDQLTPATRLLEKRREMSEVEQALTAQKEEFQMKMESLQQRREELERKEYQLKESLLKFDKFLKENDSKRARALKKASEERDMKRGKDREINRLRDDTGSLAKVRDKMQKKLAKYVAFQQYLDKVLEKAEEFQEIREIIARYDTLTATHQDLFEREAKNQEKYEQEKARLMKFTEEKNNEVLNYNNQLAQLQTELERTQSIAVKWESQWTHIKNTAATKTLLLGRIKMATHNLFMLVNGQLKTTTVIENTERQLEKIQTFIQDLSQITQEIKKGETAATTSMTTS
;
A
#
# COMPACT_ATOMS: atom_id res chain seq x y z
N MET A 1 68.88 -57.11 -111.44
CA MET A 1 68.54 -58.28 -112.28
C MET A 1 67.81 -59.28 -111.42
N ALA A 2 66.49 -59.16 -111.34
CA ALA A 2 65.60 -60.19 -110.84
C ALA A 2 64.45 -60.23 -111.85
N VAL A 3 64.40 -61.34 -112.57
CA VAL A 3 63.62 -61.55 -113.78
C VAL A 3 62.15 -61.32 -113.47
N ASN A 4 61.53 -60.37 -114.19
CA ASN A 4 60.14 -60.00 -114.04
C ASN A 4 59.27 -61.18 -114.52
N LEU A 5 58.89 -62.06 -113.58
CA LEU A 5 58.11 -63.27 -113.88
C LEU A 5 56.79 -62.94 -114.59
N GLU A 6 56.25 -61.74 -114.39
CA GLU A 6 55.04 -61.28 -115.04
C GLU A 6 55.24 -61.09 -116.55
N ASP A 7 56.40 -60.60 -117.00
CA ASP A 7 56.74 -60.52 -118.42
C ASP A 7 57.01 -61.91 -119.00
N TYR A 8 57.64 -62.82 -118.23
CA TYR A 8 57.87 -64.20 -118.68
C TYR A 8 56.55 -64.95 -118.90
N PHE A 9 55.59 -64.82 -117.98
CA PHE A 9 54.28 -65.43 -118.15
C PHE A 9 53.47 -64.72 -119.24
N ARG A 10 53.53 -63.39 -119.37
CA ARG A 10 52.87 -62.66 -120.46
C ARG A 10 53.36 -63.12 -121.83
N THR A 11 54.68 -63.26 -121.99
CA THR A 11 55.28 -63.71 -123.25
C THR A 11 54.92 -65.17 -123.56
N ILE A 12 54.95 -66.07 -122.57
CA ILE A 12 54.58 -67.48 -122.77
C ILE A 12 53.06 -67.63 -123.02
N PHE A 13 52.22 -66.78 -122.42
CA PHE A 13 50.78 -66.80 -122.63
C PHE A 13 50.41 -66.26 -124.02
N GLU A 14 51.11 -65.22 -124.49
CA GLU A 14 51.02 -64.74 -125.87
C GLU A 14 51.54 -65.82 -126.85
N ASP A 15 52.69 -66.45 -126.61
CA ASP A 15 53.27 -67.42 -127.56
C ASP A 15 52.56 -68.80 -127.61
N LYS A 16 51.95 -69.26 -126.51
CA LYS A 16 51.36 -70.62 -126.44
C LYS A 16 49.84 -70.67 -126.42
N LEU A 17 49.14 -69.55 -126.20
CA LEU A 17 47.67 -69.50 -126.25
C LEU A 17 47.11 -68.57 -127.35
N LEU A 18 47.95 -67.89 -128.14
CA LEU A 18 47.56 -67.39 -129.45
C LEU A 18 47.46 -68.57 -130.44
N VAL A 19 46.37 -69.33 -130.32
CA VAL A 19 45.83 -70.05 -131.47
C VAL A 19 45.51 -68.97 -132.50
N LYS A 20 46.45 -68.76 -133.43
CA LYS A 20 46.23 -68.03 -134.68
C LYS A 20 44.98 -68.64 -135.31
N MET A 21 43.86 -67.93 -135.18
CA MET A 21 42.70 -68.18 -136.02
C MET A 21 43.18 -68.08 -137.47
N PRO A 22 43.01 -69.13 -138.29
CA PRO A 22 43.52 -69.14 -139.65
C PRO A 22 42.97 -67.95 -140.45
N GLU A 23 43.81 -67.38 -141.30
CA GLU A 23 43.46 -66.36 -142.29
C GLU A 23 42.22 -66.84 -143.05
N ARG A 24 41.08 -66.16 -142.85
CA ARG A 24 39.87 -66.41 -143.64
C ARG A 24 40.16 -65.89 -145.05
N GLU A 25 40.42 -66.82 -145.96
CA GLU A 25 40.32 -66.62 -147.40
C GLU A 25 38.90 -66.14 -147.73
N ASP A 26 38.72 -64.82 -147.69
CA ASP A 26 37.44 -64.14 -147.87
C ASP A 26 37.10 -63.92 -149.36
N ASP A 27 37.59 -64.79 -150.25
CA ASP A 27 37.44 -64.68 -151.71
C ASP A 27 36.66 -65.83 -152.37
N GLN A 28 36.16 -66.80 -151.60
CA GLN A 28 35.20 -67.81 -152.10
C GLN A 28 34.17 -68.27 -151.04
N LEU A 29 33.58 -67.35 -150.27
CA LEU A 29 32.46 -67.64 -149.36
C LEU A 29 31.13 -67.17 -149.96
N THR A 30 30.22 -68.11 -150.16
CA THR A 30 28.84 -67.86 -150.63
C THR A 30 28.06 -67.03 -149.60
N PRO A 31 27.05 -66.23 -150.02
CA PRO A 31 26.24 -65.41 -149.11
C PRO A 31 25.65 -66.15 -147.88
N ALA A 32 25.52 -67.47 -147.95
CA ALA A 32 25.01 -68.32 -146.87
C ALA A 32 25.95 -68.48 -145.67
N THR A 33 27.28 -68.50 -145.87
CA THR A 33 28.26 -68.74 -144.80
C THR A 33 28.65 -67.47 -144.03
N ARG A 34 28.72 -66.30 -144.70
CA ARG A 34 28.81 -65.00 -144.00
C ARG A 34 27.61 -64.74 -143.09
N LEU A 35 26.42 -65.22 -143.49
CA LEU A 35 25.21 -65.13 -142.68
C LEU A 35 25.29 -65.99 -141.41
N LEU A 36 25.93 -67.16 -141.50
CA LEU A 36 26.16 -68.07 -140.37
C LEU A 36 27.17 -67.52 -139.36
N GLU A 37 28.26 -66.89 -139.84
CA GLU A 37 29.22 -66.24 -138.95
C GLU A 37 28.66 -64.99 -138.29
N LYS A 38 27.92 -64.15 -139.04
CA LYS A 38 27.18 -63.04 -138.43
C LYS A 38 26.11 -63.52 -137.46
N ARG A 39 25.50 -64.70 -137.67
CA ARG A 39 24.62 -65.34 -136.68
C ARG A 39 25.35 -65.81 -135.43
N ARG A 40 26.56 -66.35 -135.58
CA ARG A 40 27.40 -66.78 -134.45
C ARG A 40 27.91 -65.58 -133.64
N GLU A 41 28.41 -64.55 -134.30
CA GLU A 41 28.81 -63.29 -133.65
C GLU A 41 27.61 -62.62 -132.96
N MET A 42 26.43 -62.60 -133.62
CA MET A 42 25.20 -62.14 -132.96
C MET A 42 24.86 -62.99 -131.75
N SER A 43 24.97 -64.32 -131.82
CA SER A 43 24.70 -65.22 -130.69
C SER A 43 25.69 -65.05 -129.54
N GLU A 44 26.97 -64.79 -129.82
CA GLU A 44 28.01 -64.55 -128.80
C GLU A 44 27.81 -63.18 -128.14
N VAL A 45 27.50 -62.14 -128.91
CA VAL A 45 27.14 -60.80 -128.40
C VAL A 45 25.82 -60.86 -127.62
N GLU A 46 24.84 -61.63 -128.07
CA GLU A 46 23.56 -61.83 -127.39
C GLU A 46 23.74 -62.61 -126.09
N GLN A 47 24.63 -63.62 -126.04
CA GLN A 47 25.02 -64.29 -124.80
C GLN A 47 25.78 -63.35 -123.84
N ALA A 48 26.75 -62.57 -124.31
CA ALA A 48 27.48 -61.62 -123.48
C ALA A 48 26.58 -60.49 -122.94
N LEU A 49 25.63 -60.02 -123.77
CA LEU A 49 24.60 -59.07 -123.37
C LEU A 49 23.65 -59.69 -122.33
N THR A 50 23.32 -60.97 -122.47
CA THR A 50 22.48 -61.69 -121.49
C THR A 50 23.22 -61.85 -120.17
N ALA A 51 24.49 -62.25 -120.18
CA ALA A 51 25.33 -62.34 -118.97
C ALA A 51 25.52 -60.97 -118.29
N GLN A 52 25.71 -59.89 -119.05
CA GLN A 52 25.82 -58.54 -118.49
C GLN A 52 24.48 -58.04 -117.92
N LYS A 53 23.35 -58.39 -118.56
CA LYS A 53 22.01 -58.14 -118.02
C LYS A 53 21.77 -58.89 -116.72
N GLU A 54 22.18 -60.15 -116.64
CA GLU A 54 22.11 -60.97 -115.42
C GLU A 54 23.01 -60.41 -114.30
N GLU A 55 24.24 -59.99 -114.61
CA GLU A 55 25.15 -59.39 -113.62
C GLU A 55 24.63 -58.02 -113.13
N PHE A 56 24.09 -57.20 -114.03
CA PHE A 56 23.44 -55.94 -113.68
C PHE A 56 22.20 -56.18 -112.82
N GLN A 57 21.40 -57.19 -113.16
CA GLN A 57 20.23 -57.59 -112.39
C GLN A 57 20.63 -58.04 -110.97
N MET A 58 21.64 -58.90 -110.83
CA MET A 58 22.16 -59.32 -109.52
C MET A 58 22.69 -58.14 -108.68
N LYS A 59 23.41 -57.19 -109.30
CA LYS A 59 23.90 -55.99 -108.60
C LYS A 59 22.76 -55.07 -108.18
N MET A 60 21.75 -54.90 -109.03
CA MET A 60 20.56 -54.12 -108.70
C MET A 60 19.77 -54.77 -107.58
N GLU A 61 19.61 -56.09 -107.58
CA GLU A 61 18.98 -56.83 -106.49
C GLU A 61 19.75 -56.71 -105.17
N SER A 62 21.08 -56.80 -105.20
CA SER A 62 21.93 -56.61 -104.00
C SER A 62 21.87 -55.18 -103.46
N LEU A 63 21.89 -54.17 -104.34
CA LEU A 63 21.73 -52.77 -103.94
C LEU A 63 20.33 -52.48 -103.41
N GLN A 64 19.31 -53.10 -104.00
CA GLN A 64 17.93 -53.00 -103.53
C GLN A 64 17.79 -53.62 -102.14
N GLN A 65 18.32 -54.84 -101.93
CA GLN A 65 18.36 -55.47 -100.61
C GLN A 65 19.12 -54.61 -99.58
N ARG A 66 20.24 -54.00 -99.98
CA ARG A 66 21.02 -53.14 -99.08
C ARG A 66 20.29 -51.84 -98.74
N ARG A 67 19.57 -51.23 -99.69
CA ARG A 67 18.69 -50.07 -99.43
C ARG A 67 17.58 -50.43 -98.45
N GLU A 68 16.89 -51.54 -98.69
CA GLU A 68 15.82 -52.03 -97.81
C GLU A 68 16.35 -52.34 -96.40
N GLU A 69 17.56 -52.91 -96.27
CA GLU A 69 18.20 -53.14 -94.98
C GLU A 69 18.55 -51.82 -94.26
N LEU A 70 19.05 -50.82 -94.99
CA LEU A 70 19.38 -49.50 -94.46
C LEU A 70 18.13 -48.76 -93.99
N GLU A 71 17.06 -48.78 -94.79
CA GLU A 71 15.76 -48.21 -94.42
C GLU A 71 15.19 -48.89 -93.17
N ARG A 72 15.29 -50.22 -93.07
CA ARG A 72 14.89 -50.95 -91.85
C ARG A 72 15.71 -50.51 -90.63
N LYS A 73 17.03 -50.37 -90.75
CA LYS A 73 17.90 -49.92 -89.66
C LYS A 73 17.60 -48.47 -89.27
N GLU A 74 17.37 -47.59 -90.24
CA GLU A 74 17.00 -46.20 -90.00
C GLU A 74 15.65 -46.11 -89.27
N TYR A 75 14.67 -46.91 -89.69
CA TYR A 75 13.37 -46.99 -89.03
C TYR A 75 13.50 -47.48 -87.58
N GLN A 76 14.27 -48.55 -87.35
CA GLN A 76 14.56 -49.05 -85.99
C GLN A 76 15.28 -48.01 -85.12
N LEU A 77 16.21 -47.25 -85.70
CA LEU A 77 16.92 -46.20 -84.97
C LEU A 77 15.97 -45.05 -84.60
N LYS A 78 15.14 -44.60 -85.53
CA LYS A 78 14.09 -43.59 -85.27
C LYS A 78 13.11 -44.06 -84.19
N GLU A 79 12.68 -45.32 -84.25
CA GLU A 79 11.79 -45.90 -83.25
C GLU A 79 12.46 -45.99 -81.86
N SER A 80 13.73 -46.39 -81.80
CA SER A 80 14.48 -46.44 -80.55
C SER A 80 14.72 -45.05 -79.95
N LEU A 81 15.03 -44.03 -80.77
CA LEU A 81 15.14 -42.64 -80.32
C LEU A 81 13.83 -42.13 -79.72
N LEU A 82 12.68 -42.42 -80.35
CA LEU A 82 11.37 -42.07 -79.81
C LEU A 82 11.10 -42.77 -78.47
N LYS A 83 11.47 -44.05 -78.34
CA LYS A 83 11.37 -44.81 -77.08
C LYS A 83 12.29 -44.22 -75.99
N PHE A 84 13.51 -43.82 -76.34
CA PHE A 84 14.47 -43.21 -75.41
C PHE A 84 14.02 -41.82 -74.96
N ASP A 85 13.55 -40.96 -75.87
CA ASP A 85 13.01 -39.65 -75.51
C ASP A 85 11.79 -39.79 -74.58
N LYS A 86 10.88 -40.73 -74.89
CA LYS A 86 9.76 -41.06 -74.02
C LYS A 86 10.24 -41.55 -72.64
N PHE A 87 11.23 -42.44 -72.59
CA PHE A 87 11.80 -42.93 -71.35
C PHE A 87 12.46 -41.82 -70.51
N LEU A 88 13.22 -40.91 -71.15
CA LEU A 88 13.84 -39.76 -70.47
C LEU A 88 12.78 -38.84 -69.89
N LYS A 89 11.75 -38.47 -70.67
CA LYS A 89 10.62 -37.65 -70.18
C LYS A 89 9.88 -38.31 -69.03
N GLU A 90 9.63 -39.61 -69.10
CA GLU A 90 9.01 -40.36 -68.00
C GLU A 90 9.90 -40.43 -66.76
N ASN A 91 11.21 -40.62 -66.92
CA ASN A 91 12.16 -40.67 -65.81
C ASN A 91 12.30 -39.30 -65.14
N ASP A 92 12.46 -38.23 -65.91
CA ASP A 92 12.49 -36.86 -65.39
C ASP A 92 11.18 -36.50 -64.68
N SER A 93 10.03 -36.92 -65.23
CA SER A 93 8.73 -36.77 -64.56
C SER A 93 8.67 -37.53 -63.23
N LYS A 94 9.18 -38.78 -63.18
CA LYS A 94 9.28 -39.56 -61.94
C LYS A 94 10.21 -38.89 -60.92
N ARG A 95 11.38 -38.41 -61.36
CA ARG A 95 12.34 -37.69 -60.53
C ARG A 95 11.75 -36.39 -59.98
N ALA A 96 11.11 -35.59 -60.82
CA ALA A 96 10.46 -34.34 -60.41
C ALA A 96 9.34 -34.60 -59.39
N ARG A 97 8.50 -35.62 -59.59
CA ARG A 97 7.47 -36.01 -58.61
C ARG A 97 8.08 -36.46 -57.28
N ALA A 98 9.13 -37.28 -57.32
CA ALA A 98 9.81 -37.76 -56.11
C ALA A 98 10.45 -36.59 -55.33
N LEU A 99 11.12 -35.67 -56.03
CA LEU A 99 11.70 -34.47 -55.41
C LEU A 99 10.64 -33.54 -54.82
N LYS A 100 9.53 -33.31 -55.53
CA LYS A 100 8.41 -32.50 -55.03
C LYS A 100 7.81 -33.12 -53.77
N LYS A 101 7.52 -34.43 -53.79
CA LYS A 101 7.00 -35.16 -52.62
C LYS A 101 7.96 -35.10 -51.44
N ALA A 102 9.26 -35.29 -51.67
CA ALA A 102 10.27 -35.18 -50.62
C ALA A 102 10.39 -33.75 -50.05
N SER A 103 10.16 -32.71 -50.87
CA SER A 103 10.10 -31.32 -50.38
C SER A 103 8.87 -31.08 -49.52
N GLU A 104 7.69 -31.49 -50.01
CA GLU A 104 6.42 -31.37 -49.29
C GLU A 104 6.46 -32.10 -47.93
N GLU A 105 7.01 -33.31 -47.88
CA GLU A 105 7.19 -34.05 -46.63
C GLU A 105 8.15 -33.35 -45.67
N ARG A 106 9.24 -32.74 -46.16
CA ARG A 106 10.15 -31.93 -45.33
C ARG A 106 9.46 -30.69 -44.78
N ASP A 107 8.62 -30.03 -45.56
CA ASP A 107 7.86 -28.86 -45.12
C ASP A 107 6.79 -29.22 -44.09
N MET A 108 6.07 -30.33 -44.31
CA MET A 108 5.13 -30.87 -43.32
C MET A 108 5.84 -31.23 -42.01
N LYS A 109 6.99 -31.90 -42.09
CA LYS A 109 7.80 -32.21 -40.90
C LYS A 109 8.22 -30.94 -40.16
N ARG A 110 8.72 -29.93 -40.86
CA ARG A 110 9.08 -28.63 -40.26
C ARG A 110 7.89 -27.95 -39.58
N GLY A 111 6.70 -28.04 -40.18
CA GLY A 111 5.46 -27.55 -39.58
C GLY A 111 5.13 -28.28 -38.27
N LYS A 112 5.22 -29.62 -38.28
CA LYS A 112 4.96 -30.46 -37.10
C LYS A 112 5.99 -30.27 -36.00
N ASP A 113 7.27 -30.13 -36.33
CA ASP A 113 8.33 -29.87 -35.34
C ASP A 113 8.11 -28.52 -34.62
N ARG A 114 7.64 -27.48 -35.34
CA ARG A 114 7.26 -26.20 -34.73
C ARG A 114 6.08 -26.35 -33.79
N GLU A 115 5.06 -27.11 -34.20
CA GLU A 115 3.88 -27.40 -33.37
C GLU A 115 4.26 -28.16 -32.09
N ILE A 116 5.13 -29.18 -32.21
CA ILE A 116 5.66 -29.94 -31.07
C ILE A 116 6.40 -29.03 -30.10
N ASN A 117 7.25 -28.13 -30.59
CA ASN A 117 7.99 -27.21 -29.73
C ASN A 117 7.04 -26.25 -28.98
N ARG A 118 6.05 -25.68 -29.67
CA ARG A 118 5.02 -24.84 -29.02
C ARG A 118 4.27 -25.60 -27.92
N LEU A 119 3.78 -26.80 -28.23
CA LEU A 119 3.06 -27.62 -27.26
C LEU A 119 3.94 -28.03 -26.06
N ARG A 120 5.25 -28.26 -26.28
CA ARG A 120 6.20 -28.52 -25.19
C ARG A 120 6.37 -27.31 -24.28
N ASP A 121 6.51 -26.12 -24.85
CA ASP A 121 6.62 -24.88 -24.09
C ASP A 121 5.34 -24.62 -23.27
N ASP A 122 4.17 -24.80 -23.88
CA ASP A 122 2.86 -24.67 -23.22
C ASP A 122 2.73 -25.67 -22.07
N THR A 123 3.07 -26.94 -22.30
CA THR A 123 3.05 -27.99 -21.27
C THR A 123 4.01 -27.65 -20.13
N GLY A 124 5.20 -27.14 -20.43
CA GLY A 124 6.17 -26.69 -19.44
C GLY A 124 5.67 -25.51 -18.61
N SER A 125 4.97 -24.56 -19.23
CA SER A 125 4.37 -23.41 -18.54
C SER A 125 3.24 -23.84 -17.61
N LEU A 126 2.34 -24.72 -18.07
CA LEU A 126 1.23 -25.26 -17.30
C LEU A 126 1.72 -26.12 -16.14
N ALA A 127 2.76 -26.92 -16.35
CA ALA A 127 3.42 -27.68 -15.28
C ALA A 127 3.92 -26.76 -14.16
N LYS A 128 4.59 -25.65 -14.50
CA LYS A 128 5.04 -24.66 -13.49
C LYS A 128 3.86 -24.04 -12.72
N VAL A 129 2.75 -23.74 -13.39
CA VAL A 129 1.55 -23.19 -12.74
C VAL A 129 0.95 -24.22 -11.79
N ARG A 130 0.76 -25.46 -12.24
CA ARG A 130 0.29 -26.57 -11.40
C ARG A 130 1.17 -26.73 -10.17
N ASP A 131 2.50 -26.78 -10.34
CA ASP A 131 3.43 -27.01 -9.22
C ASP A 131 3.36 -25.85 -8.20
N LYS A 132 3.18 -24.61 -8.67
CA LYS A 132 2.92 -23.45 -7.78
C LYS A 132 1.61 -23.62 -7.00
N MET A 133 0.53 -24.04 -7.65
CA MET A 133 -0.76 -24.27 -6.98
C MET A 133 -0.69 -25.43 -6.00
N GLN A 134 0.02 -26.50 -6.33
CA GLN A 134 0.17 -27.65 -5.46
C GLN A 134 1.00 -27.31 -4.21
N LYS A 135 2.04 -26.47 -4.34
CA LYS A 135 2.75 -25.90 -3.17
C LYS A 135 1.85 -25.04 -2.30
N LYS A 136 0.99 -24.21 -2.88
CA LYS A 136 0.00 -23.43 -2.12
C LYS A 136 -0.97 -24.35 -1.39
N LEU A 137 -1.54 -25.32 -2.10
CA LEU A 137 -2.46 -26.30 -1.53
C LEU A 137 -1.83 -27.05 -0.36
N ALA A 138 -0.61 -27.55 -0.51
CA ALA A 138 0.11 -28.24 0.56
C ALA A 138 0.28 -27.37 1.82
N LYS A 139 0.50 -26.05 1.66
CA LYS A 139 0.55 -25.11 2.80
C LYS A 139 -0.83 -24.93 3.45
N TYR A 140 -1.90 -24.87 2.66
CA TYR A 140 -3.23 -24.56 3.17
C TYR A 140 -4.02 -25.77 3.70
N VAL A 141 -3.68 -26.99 3.27
CA VAL A 141 -4.33 -28.23 3.71
C VAL A 141 -4.28 -28.39 5.23
N ALA A 142 -3.18 -28.00 5.88
CA ALA A 142 -3.08 -28.06 7.34
C ALA A 142 -4.11 -27.16 8.05
N PHE A 143 -4.40 -25.97 7.51
CA PHE A 143 -5.41 -25.08 8.08
C PHE A 143 -6.83 -25.60 7.84
N GLN A 144 -7.09 -26.15 6.64
CA GLN A 144 -8.38 -26.79 6.37
C GLN A 144 -8.62 -27.96 7.34
N GLN A 145 -7.66 -28.89 7.48
CA GLN A 145 -7.75 -30.00 8.42
C GLN A 145 -7.93 -29.56 9.86
N TYR A 146 -7.31 -28.45 10.25
CA TYR A 146 -7.53 -27.86 11.56
C TYR A 146 -8.97 -27.37 11.71
N LEU A 147 -9.49 -26.62 10.73
CA LEU A 147 -10.85 -26.09 10.76
C LEU A 147 -11.91 -27.21 10.69
N ASP A 148 -11.65 -28.29 9.94
CA ASP A 148 -12.47 -29.50 9.95
C ASP A 148 -12.54 -30.09 11.37
N LYS A 149 -11.41 -30.21 12.08
CA LYS A 149 -11.40 -30.68 13.48
C LYS A 149 -12.10 -29.73 14.45
N VAL A 150 -12.07 -28.42 14.18
CA VAL A 150 -12.83 -27.45 14.97
C VAL A 150 -14.33 -27.64 14.73
N LEU A 151 -14.73 -27.84 13.47
CA LEU A 151 -16.11 -28.11 13.09
C LEU A 151 -16.63 -29.41 13.71
N GLU A 152 -15.82 -30.47 13.74
CA GLU A 152 -16.16 -31.74 14.42
C GLU A 152 -16.46 -31.57 15.91
N LYS A 153 -15.83 -30.59 16.57
CA LYS A 153 -16.02 -30.32 18.00
C LYS A 153 -17.08 -29.25 18.28
N ALA A 154 -17.32 -28.37 17.32
CA ALA A 154 -18.22 -27.25 17.49
C ALA A 154 -19.58 -27.61 16.86
N GLU A 155 -20.49 -28.13 17.69
CA GLU A 155 -21.84 -28.54 17.27
C GLU A 155 -22.70 -27.36 16.74
N GLU A 156 -22.28 -26.13 17.01
CA GLU A 156 -23.00 -24.90 16.62
C GLU A 156 -22.84 -24.51 15.15
N PHE A 157 -21.87 -25.10 14.42
CA PHE A 157 -21.57 -24.74 13.04
C PHE A 157 -21.68 -25.96 12.12
N GLN A 158 -22.23 -25.76 10.93
CA GLN A 158 -22.36 -26.81 9.91
C GLN A 158 -21.26 -26.73 8.85
N GLU A 159 -20.71 -25.54 8.62
CA GLU A 159 -19.64 -25.32 7.65
C GLU A 159 -18.50 -24.48 8.22
N ILE A 160 -17.27 -24.73 7.74
CA ILE A 160 -16.09 -23.91 8.05
C ILE A 160 -16.33 -22.42 7.75
N ARG A 161 -17.10 -22.12 6.69
CA ARG A 161 -17.41 -20.73 6.32
C ARG A 161 -18.17 -19.98 7.42
N GLU A 162 -19.04 -20.67 8.16
CA GLU A 162 -19.79 -20.07 9.27
C GLU A 162 -18.86 -19.73 10.44
N ILE A 163 -17.87 -20.60 10.72
CA ILE A 163 -16.83 -20.34 11.73
C ILE A 163 -16.03 -19.09 11.34
N ILE A 164 -15.61 -18.99 10.07
CA ILE A 164 -14.88 -17.83 9.56
C ILE A 164 -15.73 -16.56 9.67
N ALA A 165 -16.98 -16.59 9.21
CA ALA A 165 -17.89 -15.45 9.29
C ALA A 165 -18.14 -15.02 10.74
N ARG A 166 -18.25 -15.98 11.67
CA ARG A 166 -18.38 -15.69 13.10
C ARG A 166 -17.11 -15.06 13.66
N TYR A 167 -15.93 -15.57 13.29
CA TYR A 167 -14.65 -14.97 13.67
C TYR A 167 -14.52 -13.54 13.16
N ASP A 168 -14.86 -13.29 11.89
CA ASP A 168 -14.80 -11.96 11.28
C ASP A 168 -15.73 -10.98 12.01
N THR A 169 -16.97 -11.41 12.28
CA THR A 169 -17.93 -10.60 13.04
C THR A 169 -17.42 -10.34 14.47
N LEU A 170 -16.89 -11.35 15.15
CA LEU A 170 -16.37 -11.21 16.51
C LEU A 170 -15.15 -10.26 16.54
N THR A 171 -14.25 -10.39 15.57
CA THR A 171 -13.08 -9.52 15.43
C THR A 171 -13.50 -8.07 15.17
N ALA A 172 -14.47 -7.85 14.27
CA ALA A 172 -15.02 -6.53 14.01
C ALA A 172 -15.67 -5.93 15.27
N THR A 173 -16.53 -6.68 15.95
CA THR A 173 -17.17 -6.21 17.20
C THR A 173 -16.15 -5.96 18.31
N HIS A 174 -15.10 -6.77 18.42
CA HIS A 174 -14.03 -6.56 19.39
C HIS A 174 -13.28 -5.25 19.12
N GLN A 175 -12.97 -4.97 17.86
CA GLN A 175 -12.33 -3.72 17.45
C GLN A 175 -13.23 -2.51 17.76
N ASP A 176 -14.52 -2.58 17.42
CA ASP A 176 -15.49 -1.52 17.71
C ASP A 176 -15.62 -1.25 19.22
N LEU A 177 -15.68 -2.32 20.03
CA LEU A 177 -15.73 -2.23 21.48
C LEU A 177 -14.44 -1.62 22.05
N PHE A 178 -13.28 -2.02 21.55
CA PHE A 178 -12.00 -1.49 21.96
C PHE A 178 -11.89 0.02 21.69
N GLU A 179 -12.29 0.46 20.50
CA GLU A 179 -12.30 1.88 20.14
C GLU A 179 -13.30 2.68 20.97
N ARG A 180 -14.48 2.10 21.25
CA ARG A 180 -15.48 2.73 22.12
C ARG A 180 -14.96 2.87 23.54
N GLU A 181 -14.30 1.85 24.08
CA GLU A 181 -13.73 1.87 25.41
C GLU A 181 -12.61 2.92 25.52
N ALA A 182 -11.72 2.99 24.53
CA ALA A 182 -10.68 4.02 24.48
C ALA A 182 -11.29 5.44 24.51
N LYS A 183 -12.34 5.70 23.71
CA LYS A 183 -13.06 6.99 23.72
C LYS A 183 -13.77 7.27 25.04
N ASN A 184 -14.34 6.25 25.68
CA ASN A 184 -15.00 6.40 26.97
C ASN A 184 -13.98 6.70 28.07
N GLN A 185 -12.84 6.02 28.05
CA GLN A 185 -11.74 6.24 28.98
C GLN A 185 -11.19 7.66 28.88
N GLU A 186 -10.97 8.15 27.65
CA GLU A 186 -10.55 9.54 27.41
C GLU A 186 -11.57 10.54 27.98
N LYS A 187 -12.87 10.35 27.73
CA LYS A 187 -13.92 11.21 28.30
C LYS A 187 -13.94 11.16 29.82
N TYR A 188 -13.79 9.98 30.41
CA TYR A 188 -13.73 9.81 31.86
C TYR A 188 -12.53 10.55 32.46
N GLU A 189 -11.36 10.44 31.85
CA GLU A 189 -10.17 11.17 32.28
C GLU A 189 -10.33 12.68 32.18
N GLN A 190 -10.97 13.17 31.10
CA GLN A 190 -11.29 14.59 30.94
C GLN A 190 -12.24 15.09 32.03
N GLU A 191 -13.34 14.38 32.30
CA GLU A 191 -14.29 14.78 33.35
C GLU A 191 -13.68 14.66 34.76
N LYS A 192 -12.86 13.64 35.00
CA LYS A 192 -12.10 13.50 36.25
C LYS A 192 -11.14 14.68 36.46
N ALA A 193 -10.43 15.10 35.42
CA ALA A 193 -9.54 16.27 35.48
C ALA A 193 -10.33 17.57 35.74
N ARG A 194 -11.50 17.74 35.11
CA ARG A 194 -12.40 18.88 35.37
C ARG A 194 -12.89 18.91 36.80
N LEU A 195 -13.31 17.77 37.34
CA LEU A 195 -13.77 17.66 38.72
C LEU A 195 -12.65 17.98 39.71
N MET A 196 -11.43 17.47 39.46
CA MET A 196 -10.27 17.76 40.30
C MET A 196 -9.98 19.27 40.33
N LYS A 197 -9.95 19.90 39.16
CA LYS A 197 -9.76 21.35 39.04
C LYS A 197 -10.85 22.15 39.77
N PHE A 198 -12.11 21.80 39.56
CA PHE A 198 -13.24 22.46 40.23
C PHE A 198 -13.15 22.31 41.76
N THR A 199 -12.76 21.13 42.25
CA THR A 199 -12.61 20.87 43.68
C THR A 199 -11.47 21.71 44.27
N GLU A 200 -10.35 21.83 43.57
CA GLU A 200 -9.24 22.68 43.97
C GLU A 200 -9.65 24.16 44.02
N GLU A 201 -10.34 24.65 43.00
CA GLU A 201 -10.89 26.00 42.95
C GLU A 201 -11.84 26.28 44.13
N LYS A 202 -12.77 25.36 44.43
CA LYS A 202 -13.69 25.49 45.56
C LYS A 202 -13.00 25.41 46.92
N ASN A 203 -11.99 24.56 47.07
CA ASN A 203 -11.18 24.53 48.29
C ASN A 203 -10.44 25.86 48.49
N ASN A 204 -9.89 26.45 47.42
CA ASN A 204 -9.25 27.76 47.48
C ASN A 204 -10.24 28.87 47.85
N GLU A 205 -11.47 28.85 47.31
CA GLU A 205 -12.54 29.78 47.71
C GLU A 205 -12.87 29.65 49.21
N VAL A 206 -13.02 28.42 49.72
CA VAL A 206 -13.27 28.15 51.14
C VAL A 206 -12.14 28.69 52.03
N LEU A 207 -10.88 28.46 51.63
CA LEU A 207 -9.73 29.01 52.35
C LEU A 207 -9.75 30.55 52.37
N ASN A 208 -10.11 31.19 51.25
CA ASN A 208 -10.25 32.64 51.20
C ASN A 208 -11.36 33.14 52.14
N TYR A 209 -12.53 32.50 52.15
CA TYR A 209 -13.61 32.86 53.07
C TYR A 209 -13.23 32.64 54.53
N ASN A 210 -12.53 31.56 54.86
CA ASN A 210 -12.04 31.32 56.22
C ASN A 210 -11.05 32.41 56.67
N ASN A 211 -10.15 32.86 55.78
CA ASN A 211 -9.24 33.96 56.07
C ASN A 211 -9.99 35.26 56.32
N GLN A 212 -11.00 35.58 55.50
CA GLN A 212 -11.84 36.77 55.71
C GLN A 212 -12.63 36.69 57.03
N LEU A 213 -13.17 35.52 57.35
CA LEU A 213 -13.88 35.28 58.61
C LEU A 213 -12.95 35.52 59.81
N ALA A 214 -11.72 35.01 59.78
CA ALA A 214 -10.74 35.22 60.84
C ALA A 214 -10.37 36.71 61.00
N GLN A 215 -10.25 37.45 59.89
CA GLN A 215 -10.02 38.90 59.92
C GLN A 215 -11.19 39.64 60.58
N LEU A 216 -12.43 39.35 60.16
CA LEU A 216 -13.62 39.96 60.73
C LEU A 216 -13.81 39.62 62.22
N GLN A 217 -13.50 38.38 62.62
CA GLN A 217 -13.51 37.99 64.04
C GLN A 217 -12.50 38.79 64.86
N THR A 218 -11.27 38.95 64.34
CA THR A 218 -10.24 39.76 65.00
C THR A 218 -10.68 41.22 65.17
N GLU A 219 -11.30 41.80 64.14
CA GLU A 219 -11.83 43.16 64.19
C GLU A 219 -12.99 43.31 65.17
N LEU A 220 -13.88 42.32 65.22
CA LEU A 220 -14.98 42.26 66.18
C LEU A 220 -14.44 42.20 67.61
N GLU A 221 -13.53 41.29 67.91
CA GLU A 221 -12.90 41.15 69.24
C GLU A 221 -12.19 42.42 69.68
N ARG A 222 -11.46 43.07 68.75
CA ARG A 222 -10.83 44.37 69.00
C ARG A 222 -11.87 45.43 69.37
N THR A 223 -12.95 45.52 68.62
CA THR A 223 -14.01 46.52 68.84
C THR A 223 -14.74 46.26 70.15
N GLN A 224 -15.05 44.99 70.46
CA GLN A 224 -15.63 44.58 71.74
C GLN A 224 -14.71 44.90 72.92
N SER A 225 -13.40 44.64 72.80
CA SER A 225 -12.43 45.02 73.83
C SER A 225 -12.42 46.52 74.11
N ILE A 226 -12.48 47.34 73.05
CA ILE A 226 -12.58 48.80 73.18
C ILE A 226 -13.90 49.21 73.85
N ALA A 227 -15.02 48.59 73.45
CA ALA A 227 -16.33 48.88 74.05
C ALA A 227 -16.33 48.57 75.56
N VAL A 228 -15.85 47.39 75.96
CA VAL A 228 -15.74 47.01 77.38
C VAL A 228 -14.86 47.98 78.17
N LYS A 229 -13.75 48.45 77.60
CA LYS A 229 -12.91 49.47 78.25
C LYS A 229 -13.68 50.77 78.50
N TRP A 230 -14.41 51.27 77.49
CA TRP A 230 -15.21 52.48 77.63
C TRP A 230 -16.39 52.31 78.58
N GLU A 231 -17.06 51.16 78.58
CA GLU A 231 -18.12 50.84 79.54
C GLU A 231 -17.61 50.83 80.98
N SER A 232 -16.41 50.29 81.22
CA SER A 232 -15.76 50.33 82.53
C SER A 232 -15.46 51.76 82.98
N GLN A 233 -14.87 52.58 82.10
CA GLN A 233 -14.63 53.99 82.38
C GLN A 233 -15.92 54.76 82.67
N TRP A 234 -16.96 54.54 81.85
CA TRP A 234 -18.27 55.13 82.05
C TRP A 234 -18.88 54.73 83.39
N THR A 235 -18.79 53.46 83.75
CA THR A 235 -19.27 52.94 85.05
C THR A 235 -18.53 53.59 86.21
N HIS A 236 -17.21 53.75 86.11
CA HIS A 236 -16.41 54.44 87.12
C HIS A 236 -16.83 55.91 87.28
N ILE A 237 -17.02 56.64 86.17
CA ILE A 237 -17.52 58.02 86.19
C ILE A 237 -18.90 58.08 86.85
N LYS A 238 -19.82 57.19 86.46
CA LYS A 238 -21.18 57.12 87.00
C LYS A 238 -21.17 56.84 88.51
N ASN A 239 -20.37 55.88 88.98
CA ASN A 239 -20.23 55.57 90.41
C ASN A 239 -19.62 56.74 91.20
N THR A 240 -18.63 57.41 90.63
CA THR A 240 -18.03 58.61 91.23
C THR A 240 -19.06 59.74 91.34
N ALA A 241 -19.82 60.00 90.26
CA ALA A 241 -20.88 60.99 90.26
C ALA A 241 -21.98 60.67 91.27
N ALA A 242 -22.39 59.40 91.38
CA ALA A 242 -23.36 58.95 92.40
C ALA A 242 -22.83 59.18 93.83
N THR A 243 -21.56 58.85 94.09
CA THR A 243 -20.90 59.08 95.39
C THR A 243 -20.83 60.57 95.73
N LYS A 244 -20.43 61.42 94.77
CA LYS A 244 -20.40 62.88 94.93
C LYS A 244 -21.80 63.46 95.15
N THR A 245 -22.80 62.95 94.43
CA THR A 245 -24.21 63.35 94.60
C THR A 245 -24.72 62.99 95.99
N LEU A 246 -24.40 61.78 96.48
CA LEU A 246 -24.78 61.33 97.81
C LEU A 246 -24.06 62.12 98.92
N LEU A 247 -22.77 62.42 98.76
CA LEU A 247 -22.02 63.27 99.68
C LEU A 247 -22.62 64.69 99.71
N LEU A 248 -22.93 65.27 98.55
CA LEU A 248 -23.60 66.56 98.45
C LEU A 248 -24.95 66.52 99.17
N GLY A 249 -25.76 65.47 98.96
CA GLY A 249 -27.01 65.26 99.68
C GLY A 249 -26.82 65.22 101.21
N ARG A 250 -25.81 64.49 101.70
CA ARG A 250 -25.46 64.43 103.13
C ARG A 250 -25.04 65.79 103.69
N ILE A 251 -24.21 66.53 102.98
CA ILE A 251 -23.79 67.89 103.36
C ILE A 251 -25.03 68.78 103.46
N LYS A 252 -25.87 68.79 102.43
CA LYS A 252 -27.12 69.57 102.43
C LYS A 252 -28.02 69.24 103.61
N MET A 253 -28.21 67.97 103.94
CA MET A 253 -29.00 67.54 105.09
C MET A 253 -28.37 67.95 106.43
N ALA A 254 -27.06 67.74 106.61
CA ALA A 254 -26.36 68.12 107.83
C ALA A 254 -26.38 69.64 108.06
N THR A 255 -26.12 70.42 107.00
CA THR A 255 -26.27 71.87 107.00
C THR A 255 -27.68 72.29 107.36
N HIS A 256 -28.70 71.70 106.72
CA HIS A 256 -30.09 72.02 107.02
C HIS A 256 -30.44 71.72 108.49
N ASN A 257 -30.01 70.58 109.01
CA ASN A 257 -30.22 70.20 110.40
C ASN A 257 -29.55 71.17 111.39
N LEU A 258 -28.30 71.58 111.13
CA LEU A 258 -27.59 72.59 111.94
C LEU A 258 -28.27 73.95 111.85
N PHE A 259 -28.72 74.37 110.67
CA PHE A 259 -29.44 75.62 110.47
C PHE A 259 -30.76 75.63 111.25
N MET A 260 -31.49 74.52 111.23
CA MET A 260 -32.70 74.35 112.04
C MET A 260 -32.42 74.44 113.55
N LEU A 261 -31.29 73.91 114.01
CA LEU A 261 -30.86 74.04 115.41
C LEU A 261 -30.57 75.51 115.79
N VAL A 262 -29.83 76.23 114.93
CA VAL A 262 -29.53 77.67 115.09
C VAL A 262 -30.83 78.49 115.11
N ASN A 263 -31.73 78.23 114.18
CA ASN A 263 -33.06 78.83 114.15
C ASN A 263 -33.85 78.57 115.43
N GLY A 264 -33.77 77.36 115.98
CA GLY A 264 -34.37 77.00 117.26
C GLY A 264 -33.82 77.80 118.44
N GLN A 265 -32.49 77.98 118.51
CA GLN A 265 -31.85 78.78 119.57
C GLN A 265 -32.14 80.29 119.45
N LEU A 266 -32.20 80.80 118.21
CA LEU A 266 -32.56 82.19 117.91
C LEU A 266 -34.09 82.44 117.94
N LYS A 267 -34.91 81.42 118.23
CA LYS A 267 -36.40 81.45 118.16
C LYS A 267 -36.93 82.06 116.85
N THR A 268 -36.23 81.82 115.74
CA THR A 268 -36.54 82.39 114.42
C THR A 268 -37.02 81.28 113.49
N THR A 269 -38.09 81.51 112.73
CA THR A 269 -38.70 80.49 111.84
C THR A 269 -38.41 80.77 110.36
N THR A 270 -37.17 81.09 110.02
CA THR A 270 -36.76 81.37 108.64
C THR A 270 -36.49 80.08 107.87
N VAL A 271 -37.26 79.80 106.82
CA VAL A 271 -37.01 78.67 105.93
C VAL A 271 -36.14 79.14 104.77
N ILE A 272 -34.93 78.59 104.65
CA ILE A 272 -34.01 78.87 103.55
C ILE A 272 -33.68 77.53 102.91
N GLU A 273 -33.92 77.35 101.61
CA GLU A 273 -33.60 76.09 100.90
C GLU A 273 -32.17 76.05 100.36
N ASN A 274 -31.59 77.22 100.06
CA ASN A 274 -30.23 77.31 99.55
C ASN A 274 -29.21 76.99 100.66
N THR A 275 -28.43 75.92 100.44
CA THR A 275 -27.45 75.39 101.40
C THR A 275 -26.32 76.37 101.73
N GLU A 276 -25.86 77.17 100.77
CA GLU A 276 -24.79 78.16 101.01
C GLU A 276 -25.28 79.25 101.97
N ARG A 277 -26.50 79.75 101.75
CA ARG A 277 -27.13 80.73 102.64
C ARG A 277 -27.45 80.17 104.03
N GLN A 278 -27.80 78.89 104.14
CA GLN A 278 -27.94 78.21 105.44
C GLN A 278 -26.59 78.19 106.19
N LEU A 279 -25.49 77.83 105.50
CA LEU A 279 -24.14 77.83 106.09
C LEU A 279 -23.70 79.23 106.53
N GLU A 280 -23.96 80.26 105.74
CA GLU A 280 -23.66 81.67 106.11
C GLU A 280 -24.32 82.04 107.44
N LYS A 281 -25.61 81.71 107.60
CA LYS A 281 -26.33 81.98 108.86
C LYS A 281 -25.80 81.19 110.04
N ILE A 282 -25.48 79.91 109.85
CA ILE A 282 -24.82 79.10 110.87
C ILE A 282 -23.47 79.72 111.26
N GLN A 283 -22.69 80.17 110.27
CA GLN A 283 -21.39 80.79 110.48
C GLN A 283 -21.50 82.08 111.28
N THR A 284 -22.41 83.00 110.90
CA THR A 284 -22.62 84.25 111.67
C THR A 284 -22.97 83.92 113.11
N PHE A 285 -23.88 82.97 113.33
CA PHE A 285 -24.28 82.57 114.68
C PHE A 285 -23.11 81.98 115.51
N ILE A 286 -22.29 81.12 114.93
CA ILE A 286 -21.11 80.57 115.61
C ILE A 286 -20.07 81.66 115.91
N GLN A 287 -19.88 82.62 114.99
CA GLN A 287 -18.98 83.76 115.19
C GLN A 287 -19.47 84.66 116.32
N ASP A 288 -20.77 84.97 116.36
CA ASP A 288 -21.39 85.75 117.43
C ASP A 288 -21.21 85.04 118.78
N LEU A 289 -21.52 83.74 118.86
CA LEU A 289 -21.28 82.95 120.07
C LEU A 289 -19.80 82.92 120.48
N SER A 290 -18.89 82.81 119.52
CA SER A 290 -17.44 82.78 119.80
C SER A 290 -16.96 84.13 120.31
N GLN A 291 -17.46 85.24 119.77
CA GLN A 291 -17.19 86.59 120.27
C GLN A 291 -17.72 86.76 121.70
N ILE A 292 -18.96 86.35 121.97
CA ILE A 292 -19.54 86.38 123.33
C ILE A 292 -18.67 85.57 124.29
N THR A 293 -18.28 84.35 123.93
CA THR A 293 -17.44 83.53 124.82
C THR A 293 -16.04 84.13 125.02
N GLN A 294 -15.46 84.77 124.00
CA GLN A 294 -14.18 85.48 124.14
C GLN A 294 -14.30 86.72 125.02
N GLU A 295 -15.40 87.47 124.93
CA GLU A 295 -15.68 88.60 125.79
C GLU A 295 -15.87 88.16 127.25
N ILE A 296 -16.58 87.05 127.48
CA ILE A 296 -16.71 86.44 128.82
C ILE A 296 -15.34 86.05 129.37
N LYS A 297 -14.49 85.38 128.57
CA LYS A 297 -13.11 85.04 128.99
C LYS A 297 -12.25 86.27 129.28
N LYS A 298 -12.36 87.33 128.46
CA LYS A 298 -11.67 88.60 128.72
C LYS A 298 -12.17 89.25 130.01
N GLY A 299 -13.48 89.16 130.29
CA GLY A 299 -14.10 89.58 131.54
C GLY A 299 -13.60 88.79 132.76
N GLU A 300 -13.46 87.47 132.65
CA GLU A 300 -12.89 86.62 133.71
C GLU A 300 -11.41 86.94 133.97
N THR A 301 -10.61 87.19 132.93
CA THR A 301 -9.20 87.61 133.10
C THR A 301 -9.06 89.01 133.71
N ALA A 302 -9.97 89.95 133.41
CA ALA A 302 -9.99 91.27 134.03
C ALA A 302 -10.47 91.24 135.49
N ALA A 303 -11.41 90.36 135.83
CA ALA A 303 -11.85 90.11 137.21
C ALA A 303 -10.75 89.44 138.06
N THR A 304 -9.90 88.61 137.47
CA THR A 304 -8.79 87.94 138.18
C THR A 304 -7.61 88.90 138.45
N THR A 305 -7.46 89.96 137.64
CA THR A 305 -6.37 90.96 137.78
C THR A 305 -6.71 92.08 138.77
N SER A 306 -7.99 92.26 139.11
CA SER A 306 -8.47 93.25 140.09
C SER A 306 -8.54 92.73 141.53
N MET A 307 -8.33 91.43 141.76
CA MET A 307 -8.28 90.82 143.10
C MET A 307 -6.87 90.71 143.70
N THR A 308 -5.81 91.08 142.98
CA THR A 308 -4.40 90.92 143.43
C THR A 308 -3.68 92.22 143.80
N THR A 309 -4.37 93.37 143.80
CA THR A 309 -3.82 94.69 144.20
C THR A 309 -4.54 95.34 145.39
N SER A 310 -4.90 94.56 146.40
CA SER A 310 -5.30 95.04 147.74
C SER A 310 -4.73 94.12 148.82
#